data_AF-A0A9E5BGE2-F1
#
_entry.id   AF-A0A9E5BGE2-F1
#
_cell.length_a   1.000
_cell.length_b   1.000
_cell.length_c   1.000
_cell.angle_alpha   90.00
_cell.angle_beta   90.00
_cell.angle_gamma   90.00
#
_symmetry.space_group_name_H-M   'P 1'
#
loop_
_entity.id
_entity.type
_entity.pdbx_description
1 polymer ?
#
loop_
_entity_poly.entity_id
_entity_poly.type
_entity_poly.pdbx_seq_one_letter_code
_entity_poly.pdbx_strand_id
1 'polypeptide(L)'
;TFKRNYPPLINDEQQTEFAAQVMKEIVGNERVNTRIDPTMGAEDFAFMLLKKPGCYVFLGNGDGDHRATGHGMGPCHLHNPSYDFNDQIIPVGVNYWVRLAQTFLR
;
A
#
# COMPACT_ATOMS: atom_id res chain seq x y z
N THR A 1 -15.82 23.25 18.46
CA THR A 1 -14.70 22.52 19.10
C THR A 1 -14.18 21.47 18.12
N PHE A 2 -12.87 21.34 17.98
CA PHE A 2 -12.25 20.28 17.16
C PHE A 2 -12.23 18.97 17.94
N LYS A 3 -12.56 17.85 17.28
CA LYS A 3 -12.42 16.50 17.83
C LYS A 3 -11.48 15.70 16.93
N ARG A 4 -10.41 15.15 17.50
CA ARG A 4 -9.56 14.18 16.80
C ARG A 4 -10.40 12.92 16.53
N ASN A 5 -10.39 12.45 15.29
CA ASN A 5 -11.16 11.28 14.88
C ASN A 5 -10.25 10.06 14.69
N TYR A 6 -9.35 10.11 13.71
CA TYR A 6 -8.44 9.00 13.40
C TYR A 6 -7.10 9.15 14.13
N PRO A 7 -6.60 8.09 14.82
CA PRO A 7 -5.23 8.04 15.29
C PRO A 7 -4.25 7.96 14.11
N PRO A 8 -2.96 8.25 14.31
CA PRO A 8 -1.95 7.98 13.28
C PRO A 8 -1.89 6.47 12.99
N LEU A 9 -1.80 6.12 11.71
CA LEU A 9 -1.49 4.77 11.29
C LEU A 9 0.01 4.54 11.48
N ILE A 10 0.37 3.65 12.40
CA ILE A 10 1.76 3.30 12.70
C ILE A 10 1.92 1.79 12.50
N ASN A 11 2.75 1.41 11.54
CA ASN A 11 3.07 0.01 11.32
C ASN A 11 3.99 -0.53 12.41
N ASP A 12 3.78 -1.80 12.76
CA ASP A 12 4.71 -2.55 13.61
C ASP A 12 5.99 -2.90 12.81
N GLU A 13 7.16 -2.74 13.43
CA GLU A 13 8.45 -2.93 12.77
C GLU A 13 8.65 -4.38 12.28
N GLN A 14 8.29 -5.38 13.10
CA GLN A 14 8.47 -6.78 12.75
C GLN A 14 7.48 -7.21 11.66
N GLN A 15 6.22 -6.77 11.76
CA GLN A 15 5.23 -7.05 10.72
C GLN A 15 5.58 -6.35 9.40
N THR A 16 6.20 -5.18 9.46
CA THR A 16 6.67 -4.46 8.26
C THR A 16 7.83 -5.18 7.59
N GLU A 17 8.84 -5.63 8.34
CA GLU A 17 9.94 -6.40 7.76
C GLU A 17 9.45 -7.72 7.16
N PHE A 18 8.53 -8.41 7.84
CA PHE A 18 7.92 -9.64 7.32
C PHE A 18 7.16 -9.40 6.01
N ALA A 19 6.26 -8.42 5.98
CA ALA A 19 5.51 -8.01 4.79
C ALA A 19 6.45 -7.62 3.63
N ALA A 20 7.49 -6.84 3.94
CA ALA A 20 8.48 -6.43 2.96
C ALA A 20 9.26 -7.63 2.39
N GLN A 21 9.67 -8.58 3.23
CA GLN A 21 10.37 -9.78 2.78
C GLN A 21 9.52 -10.62 1.82
N VAL A 22 8.24 -10.82 2.14
CA VAL A 22 7.31 -11.52 1.25
C VAL A 22 7.17 -10.78 -0.09
N MET A 23 7.05 -9.45 -0.08
CA MET A 23 6.97 -8.69 -1.32
C MET A 23 8.27 -8.75 -2.13
N LYS A 24 9.44 -8.70 -1.49
CA LYS A 24 10.75 -8.83 -2.16
C LYS A 24 10.90 -10.15 -2.91
N GLU A 25 10.34 -11.25 -2.38
CA GLU A 25 10.31 -12.55 -3.08
C GLU A 25 9.47 -12.55 -4.35
N ILE A 26 8.49 -11.64 -4.45
CA ILE A 26 7.57 -11.55 -5.59
C ILE A 26 8.11 -10.60 -6.66
N VAL A 27 8.59 -9.42 -6.26
CA VAL A 27 8.92 -8.33 -7.20
C VAL A 27 10.42 -7.99 -7.27
N GLY A 28 11.27 -8.63 -6.47
CA GLY A 28 12.69 -8.29 -6.35
C GLY A 28 12.95 -7.19 -5.31
N ASN A 29 14.20 -7.10 -4.85
CA ASN A 29 14.58 -6.19 -3.77
C ASN A 29 14.47 -4.72 -4.16
N GLU A 30 14.81 -4.42 -5.42
CA GLU A 30 14.82 -3.08 -6.00
C GLU A 30 13.42 -2.48 -6.18
N ARG A 31 12.35 -3.28 -6.09
CA ARG A 31 10.96 -2.84 -6.24
C ARG A 31 10.21 -2.69 -4.91
N VAL A 32 10.92 -2.82 -3.78
CA VAL A 32 10.33 -2.65 -2.45
C VAL A 32 11.05 -1.53 -1.70
N ASN A 33 10.31 -0.49 -1.33
CA ASN A 33 10.81 0.60 -0.50
C ASN A 33 10.16 0.55 0.90
N THR A 34 10.94 0.24 1.92
CA THR A 34 10.50 0.25 3.33
C THR A 34 10.75 1.58 4.03
N ARG A 35 11.38 2.55 3.34
CA ARG A 35 11.73 3.88 3.84
C ARG A 35 10.96 4.94 3.07
N ILE A 36 9.64 4.88 3.18
CA ILE A 36 8.76 5.93 2.65
C ILE A 36 8.58 7.03 3.69
N ASP A 37 8.42 8.27 3.23
CA ASP A 37 8.03 9.36 4.11
C ASP A 37 6.59 9.15 4.61
N PRO A 38 6.29 9.50 5.88
CA PRO A 38 4.92 9.49 6.38
C PRO A 38 4.01 10.41 5.54
N THR A 39 2.80 9.95 5.25
CA THR A 39 1.81 10.77 4.54
C THR A 39 0.87 11.47 5.52
N MET A 40 0.24 12.55 5.07
CA MET A 40 -0.81 13.26 5.80
C MET A 40 -2.22 12.67 5.54
N GLY A 41 -2.32 11.53 4.84
CA GLY A 41 -3.58 10.84 4.61
C GLY A 41 -4.17 10.28 5.91
N ALA A 42 -5.49 10.27 6.01
CA ALA A 42 -6.20 9.62 7.11
C ALA A 42 -6.68 8.23 6.66
N GLU A 43 -6.42 7.22 7.50
CA GLU A 43 -6.75 5.82 7.22
C GLU A 43 -7.25 5.15 8.51
N ASP A 44 -8.42 4.53 8.45
CA ASP A 44 -9.07 3.96 9.64
C ASP A 44 -8.49 2.60 10.05
N PHE A 45 -7.70 1.97 9.18
CA PHE A 45 -6.85 0.82 9.50
C PHE A 45 -5.93 1.07 10.71
N ALA A 46 -5.64 2.34 11.02
CA ALA A 46 -4.96 2.73 12.24
C ALA A 46 -5.61 2.16 13.52
N PHE A 47 -6.95 2.05 13.56
CA PHE A 47 -7.65 1.45 14.70
C PHE A 47 -7.39 -0.06 14.83
N MET A 48 -7.19 -0.78 13.73
CA MET A 48 -6.78 -2.18 13.77
C MET A 48 -5.37 -2.32 14.35
N LEU A 49 -4.45 -1.43 13.94
CA LEU A 49 -3.07 -1.43 14.42
C LEU A 49 -2.92 -1.05 15.90
N LEU A 50 -3.89 -0.33 16.48
CA LEU A 50 -3.96 -0.12 17.93
C LEU A 50 -4.28 -1.41 18.71
N LYS A 51 -4.80 -2.45 18.05
CA LYS A 51 -5.24 -3.69 18.69
C LYS A 51 -4.32 -4.87 18.41
N LYS A 52 -3.67 -4.89 17.26
CA LYS A 52 -2.76 -5.96 16.85
C LYS A 52 -1.56 -5.41 16.09
N PRO A 53 -0.36 -5.98 16.29
CA PRO A 53 0.76 -5.73 15.39
C PRO A 53 0.32 -6.04 13.96
N GLY A 54 0.58 -5.11 13.04
CA GLY A 54 0.22 -5.26 11.64
C GLY A 54 0.99 -4.28 10.77
N CYS A 55 0.81 -4.43 9.46
CA CYS A 55 1.46 -3.61 8.45
C CYS A 55 0.44 -3.20 7.39
N TYR A 56 0.36 -1.89 7.14
CA TYR A 56 -0.33 -1.28 6.01
C TYR A 56 0.70 -0.89 4.96
N VAL A 57 0.46 -1.26 3.71
CA VAL A 57 1.40 -1.05 2.61
C VAL A 57 0.71 -0.37 1.43
N PHE A 58 1.48 0.40 0.68
CA PHE A 58 1.05 0.92 -0.62
C PHE A 58 1.55 -0.01 -1.72
N LEU A 59 0.68 -0.28 -2.69
CA LEU A 59 1.04 -0.92 -3.96
C LEU A 59 1.06 0.18 -5.04
N GLY A 60 2.19 0.33 -5.72
CA GLY A 60 2.35 1.36 -6.74
C GLY A 60 1.39 1.15 -7.92
N ASN A 61 0.62 2.19 -8.28
CA ASN A 61 -0.35 2.18 -9.38
C ASN A 61 0.25 2.65 -10.73
N GLY A 62 1.58 2.88 -10.77
CA GLY A 62 2.30 3.40 -11.94
C GLY A 62 2.16 4.92 -12.14
N ASP A 63 2.82 5.42 -13.19
CA ASP A 63 2.92 6.86 -13.49
C ASP A 63 1.73 7.40 -14.32
N GLY A 64 0.74 6.56 -14.59
CA GLY A 64 -0.50 6.93 -15.27
C GLY A 64 -0.51 6.69 -16.79
N ASP A 65 0.52 6.04 -17.34
CA ASP A 65 0.63 5.68 -18.76
C ASP A 65 -0.42 4.66 -19.23
N HIS A 66 -1.03 3.92 -18.30
CA HIS A 66 -2.11 2.96 -18.58
C HIS A 66 -3.44 3.64 -18.90
N ARG A 67 -3.58 4.92 -18.57
CA ARG A 67 -4.80 5.71 -18.80
C ARG A 67 -4.88 6.09 -20.29
N ALA A 68 -6.07 6.43 -20.81
CA ALA A 68 -6.31 6.75 -22.24
C ALA A 68 -5.50 7.98 -22.79
N THR A 69 -6.06 8.87 -23.61
CA THR A 69 -5.49 10.22 -23.82
C THR A 69 -6.39 11.31 -23.22
N GLY A 70 -5.84 12.28 -22.46
CA GLY A 70 -6.59 13.46 -21.99
C GLY A 70 -6.73 13.66 -20.46
N HIS A 71 -6.16 12.80 -19.61
CA HIS A 71 -6.32 12.81 -18.13
C HIS A 71 -5.31 13.66 -17.37
N GLY A 72 -4.63 14.56 -18.08
CA GLY A 72 -3.54 15.36 -17.54
C GLY A 72 -2.24 14.56 -17.37
N MET A 73 -1.21 15.26 -16.90
CA MET A 73 0.14 14.71 -16.70
C MET A 73 0.30 14.10 -15.30
N GLY A 74 1.22 13.15 -15.18
CA GLY A 74 1.65 12.60 -13.88
C GLY A 74 0.78 11.45 -13.36
N PRO A 75 1.11 10.94 -12.16
CA PRO A 75 0.53 9.72 -11.64
C PRO A 75 -0.96 9.86 -11.29
N CYS A 76 -1.63 8.72 -11.33
CA CYS A 76 -3.05 8.62 -11.06
C CYS A 76 -3.32 8.62 -9.54
N HIS A 77 -3.42 9.82 -8.96
CA HIS A 77 -3.62 10.00 -7.52
C HIS A 77 -5.04 9.62 -7.08
N LEU A 78 -5.14 9.06 -5.87
CA LEU A 78 -6.42 8.81 -5.20
C LEU A 78 -7.23 10.11 -5.09
N HIS A 79 -8.56 10.00 -5.11
CA HIS A 79 -9.53 11.11 -5.10
C HIS A 79 -9.55 12.01 -6.34
N ASN A 80 -8.80 11.69 -7.41
CA ASN A 80 -8.94 12.37 -8.70
C ASN A 80 -10.20 11.85 -9.44
N PRO A 81 -11.08 12.71 -10.01
CA PRO A 81 -12.22 12.26 -10.82
C PRO A 81 -11.83 11.46 -12.07
N SER A 82 -10.61 11.66 -12.57
CA SER A 82 -10.00 10.88 -13.65
C SER A 82 -9.14 9.74 -13.12
N TYR A 83 -9.42 9.26 -11.90
CA TYR A 83 -8.74 8.10 -11.36
C TYR A 83 -9.08 6.86 -12.18
N ASP A 84 -8.05 6.15 -12.60
CA ASP A 84 -8.11 4.93 -13.36
C ASP A 84 -7.07 3.95 -12.80
N PHE A 85 -7.55 2.78 -12.41
CA PHE A 85 -6.75 1.77 -11.73
C PHE A 85 -5.91 1.02 -12.76
N ASN A 86 -4.64 0.74 -12.44
CA ASN A 86 -3.79 -0.02 -13.34
C ASN A 86 -4.06 -1.52 -13.21
N ASP A 87 -4.88 -2.09 -14.09
CA ASP A 87 -5.21 -3.53 -14.04
C ASP A 87 -3.98 -4.46 -14.11
N GLN A 88 -2.85 -3.99 -14.65
CA GLN A 88 -1.62 -4.76 -14.71
C GLN A 88 -1.02 -5.05 -13.31
N ILE A 89 -1.39 -4.30 -12.27
CA ILE A 89 -0.91 -4.54 -10.90
C ILE A 89 -1.75 -5.54 -10.12
N ILE A 90 -2.92 -5.95 -10.63
CA ILE A 90 -3.80 -6.95 -9.98
C ILE A 90 -3.04 -8.25 -9.68
N PRO A 91 -2.32 -8.88 -10.64
CA PRO A 91 -1.63 -10.14 -10.38
C PRO A 91 -0.57 -10.01 -9.27
N VAL A 92 0.10 -8.86 -9.16
CA VAL A 92 1.09 -8.59 -8.10
C VAL A 92 0.39 -8.52 -6.74
N GLY A 93 -0.69 -7.74 -6.63
CA GLY A 93 -1.45 -7.60 -5.38
C GLY A 93 -2.07 -8.91 -4.90
N VAL A 94 -2.64 -9.70 -5.82
CA VAL A 94 -3.20 -11.03 -5.50
C VAL A 94 -2.10 -11.97 -5.01
N ASN A 95 -0.96 -12.03 -5.72
CA ASN A 95 0.16 -12.88 -5.33
C ASN A 95 0.69 -12.49 -3.94
N TYR A 96 0.80 -11.18 -3.66
CA TYR A 96 1.21 -10.70 -2.34
C TYR A 96 0.33 -11.22 -1.22
N TRP A 97 -0.99 -11.07 -1.31
CA TRP A 97 -1.90 -11.56 -0.27
C TRP A 97 -1.83 -13.08 -0.10
N VAL A 98 -1.80 -13.84 -1.21
CA VAL A 98 -1.68 -15.30 -1.17
C VAL A 98 -0.38 -15.72 -0.49
N ARG A 99 0.75 -15.15 -0.88
CA ARG A 99 2.06 -15.48 -0.31
C ARG A 99 2.17 -15.04 1.14
N LEU A 100 1.65 -13.87 1.49
CA LEU A 100 1.66 -13.37 2.87
C LEU A 100 0.90 -14.34 3.79
N ALA A 101 -0.31 -14.74 3.41
CA ALA A 101 -1.11 -15.68 4.18
C ALA A 101 -0.45 -17.06 4.27
N GLN A 102 0.08 -17.58 3.16
CA GLN A 102 0.77 -18.87 3.13
C GLN A 102 2.04 -18.86 4.00
N THR A 103 2.84 -17.81 3.94
CA THR A 103 4.08 -17.72 4.73
C THR A 103 3.77 -17.53 6.21
N PHE A 104 2.70 -16.81 6.57
CA PHE A 104 2.33 -16.58 7.96
C PHE A 104 1.67 -17.78 8.64
N LEU A 105 0.87 -18.56 7.90
CA LEU A 105 0.07 -19.67 8.44
C LEU A 105 0.70 -21.06 8.28
N ARG A 106 1.88 -21.15 7.67
CA ARG A 106 2.67 -22.39 7.62
C ARG A 106 3.31 -22.68 8.97
#